data_AF-A0A3D5M3S2-F1
#
_entry.id   AF-A0A3D5M3S2-F1
#
_cell.length_a   1.000
_cell.length_b   1.000
_cell.length_c   1.000
_cell.angle_alpha   90.00
_cell.angle_beta   90.00
_cell.angle_gamma   90.00
#
_symmetry.space_group_name_H-M   'P 1'
#
loop_
_entity.id
_entity.type
_entity.pdbx_description
1 polymer ?
#
loop_
_entity_poly.entity_id
_entity_poly.type
_entity_poly.pdbx_seq_one_letter_code
_entity_poly.pdbx_strand_id
1 'polypeptide(L)'
;MIDITATIITFNEEQNIRACLESLKWVPNIVVVDSGSTDKTVEIAKEYTDRVFVTDWPGHVEQKNRAIDFAPTEWIISLDADERVTEELREQLLEHLAQTPKVSGFSMPRLTWHLGRWIRHGGWYPDRKIRVFDRRLARWAGVNPHDRIEIKGPTIALSGDLLHYSFRDLHHHLEGMD
;
A
#
# COMPACT_ATOMS: atom_id res chain seq x y z
N MET A 1 -1.28 8.17 20.67
CA MET A 1 -1.22 8.34 19.21
C MET A 1 -0.71 7.03 18.65
N ILE A 2 -1.30 6.51 17.59
CA ILE A 2 -0.80 5.29 16.92
C ILE A 2 0.59 5.57 16.36
N ASP A 3 1.51 4.62 16.48
CA ASP A 3 2.89 4.77 16.01
C ASP A 3 3.11 3.94 14.75
N ILE A 4 2.66 4.46 13.61
CA ILE A 4 2.66 3.79 12.31
C ILE A 4 3.03 4.76 11.19
N THR A 5 3.70 4.25 10.17
CA THR A 5 4.07 4.98 8.94
C THR A 5 3.40 4.37 7.73
N ALA A 6 2.80 5.22 6.90
CA ALA A 6 2.37 4.84 5.57
C ALA A 6 3.54 4.96 4.60
N THR A 7 3.80 3.91 3.83
CA THR A 7 4.82 3.90 2.79
C THR A 7 4.16 3.65 1.45
N ILE A 8 4.35 4.57 0.51
CA ILE A 8 3.74 4.52 -0.82
C ILE A 8 4.85 4.51 -1.87
N ILE A 9 4.81 3.57 -2.81
CA ILE A 9 5.61 3.65 -4.03
C ILE A 9 4.75 4.18 -5.17
N THR A 10 5.34 4.93 -6.11
CA THR A 10 4.57 5.56 -7.18
C THR A 10 5.40 5.83 -8.45
N PHE A 11 4.70 5.94 -9.58
CA PHE A 11 5.21 6.41 -10.87
C PHE A 11 4.03 6.85 -11.77
N ASN A 12 3.92 8.13 -12.12
CA ASN A 12 2.88 8.72 -12.99
C ASN A 12 1.42 8.45 -12.54
N GLU A 13 1.17 8.63 -11.24
CA GLU A 13 -0.11 8.38 -10.59
C GLU A 13 -0.89 9.64 -10.18
N GLU A 14 -0.81 10.75 -10.94
CA GLU A 14 -1.50 11.99 -10.58
C GLU A 14 -3.02 11.82 -10.41
N GLN A 15 -3.62 10.84 -11.09
CA GLN A 15 -5.05 10.52 -10.99
C GLN A 15 -5.42 9.72 -9.74
N ASN A 16 -4.47 9.00 -9.14
CA ASN A 16 -4.72 8.07 -8.04
C ASN A 16 -4.13 8.52 -6.71
N ILE A 17 -2.91 9.08 -6.74
CA ILE A 17 -2.10 9.35 -5.55
C ILE A 17 -2.83 10.21 -4.51
N ARG A 18 -3.62 11.20 -4.96
CA ARG A 18 -4.42 12.04 -4.07
C ARG A 18 -5.38 11.19 -3.23
N ALA A 19 -6.16 10.33 -3.88
CA ALA A 19 -7.17 9.53 -3.20
C ALA A 19 -6.54 8.45 -2.29
N CYS A 20 -5.37 7.91 -2.68
CA CYS A 20 -4.57 7.04 -1.81
C CYS A 20 -4.16 7.79 -0.53
N LEU A 21 -3.53 8.96 -0.65
CA LEU A 21 -3.06 9.77 0.47
C LEU A 21 -4.21 10.29 1.35
N GLU A 22 -5.35 10.67 0.76
CA GLU A 22 -6.57 11.00 1.51
C GLU A 22 -7.04 9.84 2.40
N SER A 23 -7.02 8.61 1.89
CA SER A 23 -7.41 7.40 2.66
C SER A 23 -6.45 7.10 3.82
N LEU A 24 -5.27 7.72 3.83
CA LEU A 24 -4.21 7.53 4.82
C LEU A 24 -4.00 8.74 5.74
N LYS A 25 -4.82 9.79 5.66
CA LYS A 25 -4.69 11.01 6.50
C LYS A 25 -4.70 10.76 8.01
N TRP A 26 -5.23 9.62 8.45
CA TRP A 26 -5.24 9.21 9.85
C TRP A 26 -3.88 8.67 10.33
N VAL A 27 -2.93 8.40 9.42
CA VAL A 27 -1.59 7.89 9.71
C VAL A 27 -0.65 9.09 9.97
N PRO A 28 0.05 9.15 11.12
CA PRO A 28 0.86 10.32 11.48
C PRO A 28 2.10 10.55 10.60
N ASN A 29 2.67 9.48 10.04
CA ASN A 29 3.86 9.55 9.20
C ASN A 29 3.53 9.01 7.81
N ILE A 30 3.82 9.79 6.77
CA ILE A 30 3.66 9.35 5.39
C ILE A 30 5.01 9.50 4.69
N VAL A 31 5.44 8.44 4.01
CA VAL A 31 6.62 8.38 3.16
C VAL A 31 6.16 8.02 1.75
N VAL A 32 6.58 8.81 0.77
CA VAL A 32 6.32 8.54 -0.65
C VAL A 32 7.66 8.35 -1.35
N VAL A 33 7.83 7.23 -2.04
CA VAL A 33 8.98 6.95 -2.91
C VAL A 33 8.50 6.94 -4.35
N ASP A 34 8.85 7.99 -5.07
CA ASP A 34 8.56 8.17 -6.48
C ASP A 34 9.71 7.64 -7.35
N SER A 35 9.36 7.05 -8.49
CA SER A 35 10.29 6.41 -9.42
C SER A 35 10.61 7.29 -10.63
N GLY A 36 10.53 8.62 -10.46
CA GLY A 36 10.81 9.60 -11.50
C GLY A 36 9.58 10.01 -12.31
N SER A 37 8.45 10.23 -11.64
CA SER A 37 7.22 10.72 -12.27
C SER A 37 7.46 12.03 -13.02
N THR A 38 6.85 12.14 -14.20
CA THR A 38 6.89 13.34 -15.05
C THR A 38 5.58 14.13 -15.03
N ASP A 39 4.54 13.57 -14.42
CA ASP A 39 3.24 14.19 -14.22
C ASP A 39 3.18 14.93 -12.85
N LYS A 40 1.98 15.29 -12.38
CA LYS A 40 1.83 16.01 -11.10
C LYS A 40 1.95 15.13 -9.85
N THR A 41 2.33 13.86 -9.96
CA THR A 41 2.37 12.92 -8.83
C THR A 41 3.16 13.45 -7.64
N VAL A 42 4.38 13.93 -7.89
CA VAL A 42 5.29 14.45 -6.84
C VAL A 42 4.75 15.75 -6.23
N GLU A 43 4.20 16.63 -7.06
CA GLU A 43 3.58 17.89 -6.61
C GLU A 43 2.43 17.58 -5.63
N ILE A 44 1.53 16.68 -6.02
CA ILE A 44 0.40 16.27 -5.20
C ILE A 44 0.88 15.60 -3.90
N ALA A 45 1.87 14.71 -3.97
CA ALA A 45 2.38 14.02 -2.78
C ALA A 45 2.95 14.98 -1.72
N LYS A 46 3.61 16.07 -2.17
CA LYS A 46 4.17 17.10 -1.30
C LYS A 46 3.13 17.92 -0.54
N GLU A 47 1.86 17.91 -0.97
CA GLU A 47 0.77 18.53 -0.19
C GLU A 47 0.47 17.77 1.11
N TYR A 48 0.89 16.49 1.22
CA TYR A 48 0.56 15.61 2.34
C TYR A 48 1.74 15.29 3.24
N THR A 49 2.98 15.36 2.73
CA THR A 49 4.19 15.06 3.50
C THR A 49 5.42 15.70 2.88
N ASP A 50 6.38 16.07 3.73
CA ASP A 50 7.73 16.50 3.29
C ASP A 50 8.64 15.31 2.97
N ARG A 51 8.24 14.08 3.31
CA ARG A 51 9.04 12.85 3.11
C ARG A 51 8.76 12.21 1.75
N VAL A 52 8.99 12.99 0.70
CA VAL A 52 8.87 12.54 -0.70
C VAL A 52 10.28 12.35 -1.28
N PHE A 53 10.59 11.12 -1.67
CA PHE A 53 11.89 10.73 -2.22
C PHE A 53 11.73 10.33 -3.68
N VAL A 54 12.44 11.00 -4.58
CA VAL A 54 12.49 10.63 -6.00
C VAL A 54 13.74 9.81 -6.25
N THR A 55 13.58 8.59 -6.77
CA THR A 55 14.66 7.60 -6.95
C THR A 55 14.52 6.86 -8.29
N ASP A 56 15.49 6.01 -8.61
CA ASP A 56 15.43 5.04 -9.71
C ASP A 56 14.37 3.95 -9.48
N TRP A 57 14.09 3.15 -10.51
CA TRP A 57 13.19 1.98 -10.45
C TRP A 57 13.98 0.65 -10.51
N PRO A 58 14.33 0.06 -9.36
CA PRO A 58 14.99 -1.25 -9.31
C PRO A 58 14.02 -2.44 -9.46
N GLY A 59 12.71 -2.21 -9.31
CA GLY A 59 11.67 -3.23 -9.19
C GLY A 59 10.79 -3.02 -7.95
N HIS A 60 9.63 -3.68 -7.92
CA HIS A 60 8.63 -3.51 -6.86
C HIS A 60 9.17 -3.88 -5.47
N VAL A 61 9.82 -5.05 -5.35
CA VAL A 61 10.33 -5.56 -4.06
C VAL A 61 11.35 -4.59 -3.46
N GLU A 62 12.32 -4.16 -4.26
CA GLU A 62 13.39 -3.26 -3.86
C GLU A 62 12.84 -1.88 -3.53
N GLN A 63 11.95 -1.34 -4.37
CA GLN A 63 11.36 -0.01 -4.14
C GLN A 63 10.50 0.04 -2.88
N LYS A 64 9.69 -1.01 -2.63
CA LYS A 64 8.87 -1.10 -1.42
C LYS A 64 9.71 -1.25 -0.16
N ASN A 65 10.81 -2.01 -0.21
CA ASN A 65 11.76 -2.07 0.91
C ASN A 65 12.47 -0.72 1.15
N ARG A 66 12.89 0.01 0.11
CA ARG A 66 13.44 1.37 0.26
C ARG A 66 12.45 2.31 0.97
N ALA A 67 11.16 2.23 0.63
CA ALA A 67 10.13 3.03 1.28
C ALA A 67 10.00 2.69 2.79
N ILE A 68 10.13 1.41 3.16
CA ILE A 68 10.17 0.96 4.57
C ILE A 68 11.41 1.50 5.30
N ASP A 69 12.57 1.55 4.64
CA ASP A 69 13.81 2.03 5.26
C ASP A 69 13.75 3.52 5.61
N PHE A 70 13.00 4.33 4.85
CA PHE A 70 12.76 5.74 5.16
C PHE A 70 11.74 5.98 6.29
N ALA A 71 11.01 4.94 6.70
CA ALA A 71 9.98 5.04 7.73
C ALA A 71 10.60 5.25 9.12
N PRO A 72 10.09 6.22 9.92
CA PRO A 72 10.58 6.49 11.27
C PRO A 72 10.01 5.53 12.34
N THR A 73 9.05 4.66 11.99
CA THR A 73 8.35 3.77 12.92
C THR A 73 8.52 2.31 12.54
N GLU A 74 8.24 1.42 13.48
CA GLU A 74 8.32 -0.03 13.25
C GLU A 74 7.06 -0.60 12.60
N TRP A 75 5.88 -0.07 12.91
CA TRP A 75 4.66 -0.43 12.20
C TRP A 75 4.58 0.32 10.87
N ILE A 76 4.30 -0.43 9.82
CA ILE A 76 4.17 0.06 8.45
C ILE A 76 2.79 -0.29 7.91
N ILE A 77 2.16 0.64 7.19
CA ILE A 77 1.13 0.37 6.20
C ILE A 77 1.69 0.66 4.80
N SER A 78 1.98 -0.38 4.02
CA SER A 78 2.65 -0.26 2.73
C SER A 78 1.65 -0.46 1.59
N LEU A 79 1.38 0.59 0.81
CA LEU A 79 0.40 0.58 -0.29
C LEU A 79 1.05 0.96 -1.62
N ASP A 80 0.43 0.52 -2.72
CA ASP A 80 0.65 1.09 -4.04
C ASP A 80 -0.24 2.34 -4.23
N ALA A 81 0.17 3.30 -5.07
CA ALA A 81 -0.51 4.60 -5.19
C ALA A 81 -1.94 4.55 -5.75
N ASP A 82 -2.35 3.41 -6.31
CA ASP A 82 -3.69 3.11 -6.79
C ASP A 82 -4.56 2.31 -5.78
N GLU A 83 -4.02 2.04 -4.59
CA GLU A 83 -4.73 1.39 -3.48
C GLU A 83 -5.32 2.43 -2.50
N ARG A 84 -6.44 2.09 -1.85
CA ARG A 84 -7.13 2.96 -0.88
C ARG A 84 -7.71 2.17 0.29
N VAL A 85 -7.48 2.65 1.51
CA VAL A 85 -8.02 2.05 2.74
C VAL A 85 -9.49 2.47 2.89
N THR A 86 -10.40 1.50 3.04
CA THR A 86 -11.80 1.80 3.38
C THR A 86 -11.95 2.26 4.82
N GLU A 87 -13.05 2.95 5.11
CA GLU A 87 -13.39 3.37 6.47
C GLU A 87 -13.48 2.19 7.45
N GLU A 88 -14.13 1.09 7.04
CA GLU A 88 -14.19 -0.15 7.85
C GLU A 88 -12.78 -0.70 8.15
N LEU A 89 -11.90 -0.77 7.13
CA LEU A 89 -10.54 -1.25 7.32
C LEU A 89 -9.75 -0.32 8.26
N ARG A 90 -9.93 1.00 8.12
CA ARG A 90 -9.33 2.00 9.02
C ARG A 90 -9.75 1.77 10.47
N GLU A 91 -11.05 1.66 10.73
CA GLU A 91 -11.58 1.47 12.09
C GLU A 91 -11.01 0.20 12.74
N GLN A 92 -10.98 -0.91 12.01
CA GLN A 92 -10.40 -2.17 12.50
C GLN A 92 -8.90 -2.04 12.79
N LEU A 93 -8.14 -1.38 11.92
CA LEU A 93 -6.71 -1.14 12.13
C LEU A 93 -6.46 -0.29 13.37
N LEU A 94 -7.23 0.79 13.55
CA LEU A 94 -7.12 1.66 14.72
C LEU A 94 -7.43 0.90 16.01
N GLU A 95 -8.50 0.10 16.02
CA GLU A 95 -8.88 -0.72 17.17
C GLU A 95 -7.75 -1.69 17.57
N HIS A 96 -7.20 -2.43 16.60
CA HIS A 96 -6.16 -3.41 16.88
C HIS A 96 -4.82 -2.78 17.25
N LEU A 97 -4.41 -1.71 16.57
CA LEU A 97 -3.13 -1.03 16.84
C LEU A 97 -3.14 -0.33 18.20
N ALA A 98 -4.30 0.15 18.68
CA ALA A 98 -4.44 0.74 20.00
C ALA A 98 -4.20 -0.25 21.15
N GLN A 99 -4.38 -1.55 20.92
CA GLN A 99 -4.29 -2.59 21.94
C GLN A 99 -2.88 -3.17 22.11
N THR A 100 -1.85 -2.60 21.48
CA THR A 100 -0.47 -3.16 21.44
C THR A 100 -0.48 -4.64 21.02
N PRO A 101 -0.81 -4.92 19.76
CA PRO A 101 -1.13 -6.26 19.32
C PRO A 101 0.08 -7.19 19.45
N LYS A 102 -0.14 -8.40 19.95
CA LYS A 102 0.87 -9.48 19.97
C LYS A 102 0.92 -10.21 18.62
N VAL A 103 0.88 -9.44 17.53
CA VAL A 103 0.89 -9.97 16.17
C VAL A 103 1.92 -9.24 15.33
N SER A 104 2.37 -9.90 14.27
CA SER A 104 3.39 -9.38 13.37
C SER A 104 2.80 -8.57 12.22
N GLY A 105 1.50 -8.70 11.97
CA GLY A 105 0.83 -7.99 10.87
C GLY A 105 -0.65 -8.32 10.71
N PHE A 106 -1.26 -7.64 9.76
CA PHE A 106 -2.67 -7.75 9.40
C PHE A 106 -2.78 -8.10 7.92
N SER A 107 -3.67 -9.03 7.61
CA SER A 107 -4.11 -9.31 6.25
C SER A 107 -5.48 -8.73 6.00
N MET A 108 -5.77 -8.30 4.79
CA MET A 108 -7.04 -7.71 4.38
C MET A 108 -7.42 -8.17 2.97
N PRO A 109 -8.71 -8.25 2.65
CA PRO A 109 -9.15 -8.50 1.29
C PRO A 109 -8.77 -7.33 0.38
N ARG A 110 -8.24 -7.63 -0.81
CA ARG A 110 -8.03 -6.63 -1.87
C ARG A 110 -9.20 -6.68 -2.84
N LEU A 111 -10.04 -5.65 -2.82
CA LEU A 111 -11.18 -5.51 -3.73
C LEU A 111 -10.75 -4.71 -4.97
N THR A 112 -10.70 -5.39 -6.11
CA THR A 112 -10.19 -4.79 -7.35
C THR A 112 -11.31 -4.19 -8.20
N TRP A 113 -11.12 -2.96 -8.64
CA TRP A 113 -11.94 -2.30 -9.66
C TRP A 113 -11.39 -2.65 -11.05
N HIS A 114 -12.23 -3.25 -11.88
CA HIS A 114 -11.86 -3.67 -13.23
C HIS A 114 -13.04 -3.51 -14.19
N LEU A 115 -12.81 -2.85 -15.34
CA LEU A 115 -13.81 -2.61 -16.39
C LEU A 115 -15.12 -2.00 -15.87
N GLY A 116 -15.02 -0.97 -15.02
CA GLY A 116 -16.17 -0.22 -14.53
C GLY A 116 -16.98 -0.89 -13.42
N ARG A 117 -16.44 -1.94 -12.78
CA ARG A 117 -17.12 -2.63 -11.67
C ARG A 117 -16.15 -3.23 -10.66
N TRP A 118 -16.64 -3.46 -9.45
CA TRP A 118 -15.95 -4.23 -8.42
C TRP A 118 -16.03 -5.73 -8.71
N ILE A 119 -14.89 -6.41 -8.69
CA ILE A 119 -14.83 -7.87 -8.87
C ILE A 119 -14.90 -8.55 -7.51
N ARG A 120 -16.03 -9.16 -7.19
CA ARG A 120 -16.30 -9.84 -5.90
C ARG A 120 -16.30 -11.37 -5.98
N HIS A 121 -16.00 -11.93 -7.14
CA HIS A 121 -16.12 -13.36 -7.41
C HIS A 121 -14.89 -13.89 -8.16
N GLY A 122 -14.72 -15.22 -8.13
CA GLY A 122 -13.59 -15.91 -8.76
C GLY A 122 -12.29 -15.75 -7.97
N GLY A 123 -11.15 -16.08 -8.58
CA GLY A 123 -9.82 -15.99 -7.95
C GLY A 123 -9.33 -14.57 -7.63
N TRP A 124 -10.16 -13.55 -7.88
CA TRP A 124 -9.82 -12.13 -7.72
C TRP A 124 -10.22 -11.57 -6.35
N TYR A 125 -11.16 -12.22 -5.66
CA TYR A 125 -11.64 -11.80 -4.35
C TYR A 125 -11.95 -13.04 -3.50
N PRO A 126 -11.48 -13.10 -2.23
CA PRO A 126 -10.96 -11.99 -1.44
C PRO A 126 -9.44 -11.71 -1.55
N ASP A 127 -8.72 -12.15 -2.61
CA ASP A 127 -7.25 -11.96 -2.85
C ASP A 127 -6.50 -11.27 -1.69
N ARG A 128 -6.26 -12.02 -0.61
CA ARG A 128 -5.87 -11.42 0.66
C ARG A 128 -4.41 -10.98 0.60
N LYS A 129 -4.15 -9.74 1.01
CA LYS A 129 -2.79 -9.17 1.08
C LYS A 129 -2.43 -8.83 2.51
N ILE A 130 -1.16 -8.96 2.85
CA ILE A 130 -0.58 -8.34 4.06
C ILE A 130 -0.04 -6.98 3.64
N ARG A 131 -0.57 -5.93 4.24
CA ARG A 131 -0.21 -4.54 3.94
C ARG A 131 0.13 -3.75 5.20
N VAL A 132 -0.22 -4.27 6.38
CA VAL A 132 0.15 -3.67 7.66
C VAL A 132 0.97 -4.67 8.46
N PHE A 133 2.16 -4.29 8.90
CA PHE A 133 3.09 -5.21 9.55
C PHE A 133 4.14 -4.48 10.39
N ASP A 134 4.73 -5.20 11.34
CA ASP A 134 5.96 -4.79 12.04
C ASP A 134 7.16 -5.11 11.15
N ARG A 135 7.85 -4.07 10.66
CA ARG A 135 8.98 -4.21 9.72
C ARG A 135 10.16 -5.00 10.30
N ARG A 136 10.25 -5.17 11.62
CA ARG A 136 11.29 -6.01 12.26
C ARG A 136 11.04 -7.49 12.02
N LEU A 137 9.80 -7.85 11.69
CA LEU A 137 9.33 -9.22 11.51
C LEU A 137 8.90 -9.52 10.07
N ALA A 138 8.89 -8.51 9.19
CA ALA A 138 8.39 -8.62 7.84
C ALA A 138 9.27 -7.86 6.84
N ARG A 139 9.33 -8.36 5.61
CA ARG A 139 9.99 -7.69 4.49
C ARG A 139 9.27 -7.99 3.17
N TRP A 140 9.40 -7.11 2.20
CA TRP A 140 9.01 -7.45 0.83
C TRP A 140 10.01 -8.44 0.25
N ALA A 141 9.49 -9.48 -0.39
CA ALA A 141 10.22 -10.55 -1.05
C ALA A 141 9.41 -11.04 -2.27
N GLY A 142 9.91 -12.08 -2.94
CA GLY A 142 9.30 -12.62 -4.16
C GLY A 142 10.19 -12.38 -5.37
N VAL A 143 9.58 -12.45 -6.55
CA VAL A 143 10.24 -12.19 -7.83
C VAL A 143 9.42 -11.10 -8.50
N ASN A 144 10.04 -9.99 -8.88
CA ASN A 144 9.33 -8.91 -9.57
C ASN A 144 8.63 -9.44 -10.85
N PRO A 145 7.36 -9.10 -11.11
CA PRO A 145 6.48 -8.21 -10.35
C PRO A 145 5.64 -8.91 -9.25
N HIS A 146 5.76 -10.22 -9.09
CA HIS A 146 5.07 -11.03 -8.07
C HIS A 146 5.66 -10.85 -6.66
N ASP A 147 5.55 -9.63 -6.13
CA ASP A 147 5.94 -9.31 -4.76
C ASP A 147 4.99 -9.91 -3.71
N ARG A 148 5.53 -10.17 -2.52
CA ARG A 148 4.79 -10.59 -1.33
C ARG A 148 5.49 -10.15 -0.06
N ILE A 149 4.74 -10.06 1.03
CA ILE A 149 5.32 -9.93 2.37
C ILE A 149 5.71 -11.31 2.90
N GLU A 150 7.00 -11.50 3.20
CA GLU A 150 7.47 -12.59 4.05
C GLU A 150 7.47 -12.12 5.50
N ILE A 151 6.62 -12.72 6.34
CA ILE A 151 6.41 -12.32 7.73
C ILE A 151 6.67 -13.47 8.70
N LYS A 152 7.29 -13.17 9.84
CA LYS A 152 7.52 -14.11 10.94
C LYS A 152 6.57 -13.82 12.09
N GLY A 153 5.75 -14.80 12.44
CA GLY A 153 4.82 -14.72 13.57
C GLY A 153 3.35 -14.62 13.14
N PRO A 154 2.43 -14.48 14.10
CA PRO A 154 1.01 -14.54 13.83
C PRO A 154 0.52 -13.28 13.12
N THR A 155 -0.52 -13.43 12.29
CA THR A 155 -1.22 -12.33 11.63
C THR A 155 -2.70 -12.38 11.93
N ILE A 156 -3.37 -11.22 11.98
CA ILE A 156 -4.83 -11.15 12.08
C ILE A 156 -5.43 -10.93 10.70
N ALA A 157 -6.55 -11.58 10.43
CA ALA A 157 -7.32 -11.39 9.22
C ALA A 157 -8.44 -10.36 9.46
N LEU A 158 -8.32 -9.19 8.82
CA LEU A 158 -9.33 -8.14 8.83
C LEU A 158 -10.38 -8.40 7.74
N SER A 159 -11.59 -7.84 7.94
CA SER A 159 -12.70 -7.93 6.99
C SER A 159 -12.80 -6.71 6.08
N GLY A 160 -12.35 -5.54 6.54
CA GLY A 160 -12.41 -4.31 5.76
C GLY A 160 -11.59 -4.38 4.48
N ASP A 161 -12.15 -3.84 3.39
CA ASP A 161 -11.55 -3.90 2.05
C ASP A 161 -10.38 -2.91 1.88
N LEU A 162 -9.33 -3.36 1.21
CA LEU A 162 -8.36 -2.51 0.52
C LEU A 162 -8.81 -2.40 -0.94
N LEU A 163 -9.20 -1.20 -1.35
CA LEU A 163 -9.64 -0.96 -2.72
C LEU A 163 -8.42 -0.84 -3.63
N HIS A 164 -8.45 -1.44 -4.81
CA HIS A 164 -7.35 -1.42 -5.78
C HIS A 164 -7.87 -1.03 -7.16
N TYR A 165 -7.37 0.10 -7.69
CA TYR A 165 -7.85 0.71 -8.94
C TYR A 165 -6.91 0.40 -10.11
N SER A 166 -6.72 -0.91 -10.33
CA SER A 166 -5.67 -1.53 -11.13
C SER A 166 -5.46 -1.08 -12.59
N PHE A 167 -6.43 -0.45 -13.27
CA PHE A 167 -6.28 -0.12 -14.70
C PHE A 167 -7.03 1.17 -15.08
N ARG A 168 -6.32 2.12 -15.71
CA ARG A 168 -6.94 3.27 -16.39
C ARG A 168 -7.66 2.87 -17.68
N ASP A 169 -7.12 1.91 -18.43
CA ASP A 169 -7.66 1.43 -19.71
C ASP A 169 -7.20 0.01 -20.07
N LEU A 170 -7.67 -0.49 -21.22
CA LEU A 170 -7.36 -1.83 -21.74
C LEU A 170 -5.89 -2.01 -22.15
N HIS A 171 -5.17 -0.90 -22.41
CA HIS A 171 -3.78 -0.92 -22.84
C HIS A 171 -2.86 -1.21 -21.64
N HIS A 172 -3.15 -0.59 -20.49
CA HIS A 172 -2.48 -0.88 -19.22
C HIS A 172 -2.66 -2.33 -18.74
N HIS A 173 -3.77 -2.98 -19.12
CA HIS A 173 -3.99 -4.39 -18.79
C HIS A 173 -3.10 -5.33 -19.59
N LEU A 174 -2.76 -5.00 -20.84
CA LEU A 174 -1.91 -5.83 -21.69
C LEU A 174 -0.44 -5.76 -21.26
N GLU A 175 0.03 -4.63 -20.74
CA GLU A 175 1.41 -4.49 -20.24
C GLU A 175 1.66 -5.23 -18.91
N GLY A 176 0.63 -5.40 -18.08
CA GLY A 176 0.74 -6.13 -16.80
C GLY A 176 0.64 -7.66 -16.91
N MET A 177 0.49 -8.21 -18.11
CA MET A 177 0.36 -9.65 -18.38
C MET A 177 1.63 -10.29 -18.96
N ASP A 178 2.67 -9.50 -19.25
CA ASP A 178 3.97 -9.95 -19.79
C ASP A 178 5.08 -9.98 -18.72
#